data_AF-A0A0F7DCB6-F1
#
_entry.id   AF-A0A0F7DCB6-F1
#
_cell.length_a   1.000
_cell.length_b   1.000
_cell.length_c   1.000
_cell.angle_alpha   90.00
_cell.angle_beta   90.00
_cell.angle_gamma   90.00
#
_symmetry.space_group_name_H-M   'P 1'
#
loop_
_entity.id
_entity.type
_entity.pdbx_description
1 polymer ?
#
loop_
_entity_poly.entity_id
_entity_poly.type
_entity_poly.pdbx_seq_one_letter_code
_entity_poly.pdbx_strand_id
1 'polypeptide(L)' 'MSQDPEIKVRVRVRKTETRIIINIKNRKVNVIECNLMNSRCFSCVPFCEAVVAAKDFAFKRRKPKAEVIVENR' A
#
# COMPACT_ATOMS: atom_id res chain seq x y z
N MET A 1 18.60 -17.52 -2.35
CA MET A 1 17.54 -16.61 -2.82
C MET A 1 17.00 -15.86 -1.61
N SER A 2 17.47 -14.63 -1.38
CA SER A 2 17.03 -13.84 -0.23
C SER A 2 15.61 -13.33 -0.51
N GLN A 3 14.62 -13.82 0.25
CA GLN A 3 13.31 -13.18 0.25
C GLN A 3 13.49 -11.80 0.88
N ASP A 4 13.36 -10.74 0.09
CA ASP A 4 13.38 -9.39 0.63
C ASP A 4 12.20 -9.23 1.61
N PRO A 5 12.36 -8.48 2.71
CA PRO A 5 11.28 -8.28 3.67
C PRO A 5 10.15 -7.47 3.01
N GLU A 6 9.03 -8.14 2.78
CA GLU A 6 7.82 -7.55 2.21
C GLU A 6 6.70 -7.51 3.24
N ILE A 7 6.00 -6.38 3.32
CA ILE A 7 4.78 -6.23 4.10
C ILE A 7 3.62 -6.11 3.13
N LYS A 8 2.60 -6.93 3.33
CA LYS A 8 1.33 -6.80 2.62
C LYS A 8 0.37 -6.01 3.49
N VAL A 9 -0.17 -4.94 2.93
CA VAL A 9 -1.14 -4.10 3.62
C VAL A 9 -2.36 -3.91 2.75
N ARG A 10 -3.49 -3.82 3.42
CA ARG A 10 -4.74 -3.37 2.85
C ARG A 10 -5.02 -1.99 3.40
N VAL A 11 -5.16 -1.02 2.51
CA VAL A 11 -5.41 0.37 2.87
C VAL A 11 -6.83 0.72 2.48
N ARG A 12 -7.59 1.24 3.44
CA ARG A 12 -8.96 1.71 3.21
C ARG A 12 -9.01 3.23 3.32
N VAL A 13 -9.33 3.86 2.19
CA VAL A 13 -9.50 5.31 2.03
C VAL A 13 -10.94 5.57 1.66
N ARG A 14 -11.75 6.13 2.58
CA ARG A 14 -13.19 6.36 2.35
C ARG A 14 -13.91 5.05 1.94
N LYS A 15 -14.41 4.95 0.71
CA LYS A 15 -15.06 3.76 0.13
C LYS A 15 -14.11 2.88 -0.70
N THR A 16 -12.85 3.30 -0.83
CA THR A 16 -11.83 2.62 -1.60
C THR A 16 -10.99 1.71 -0.71
N GLU A 17 -10.76 0.49 -1.17
CA GLU A 17 -9.87 -0.50 -0.61
C GLU A 17 -8.77 -0.81 -1.63
N THR A 18 -7.52 -0.79 -1.17
CA THR A 18 -6.35 -1.00 -2.00
C THR A 18 -5.40 -1.97 -1.31
N ARG A 19 -5.02 -3.05 -2.00
CA ARG A 19 -4.02 -4.01 -1.52
C ARG A 19 -2.66 -3.67 -2.10
N ILE A 20 -1.67 -3.58 -1.22
CA ILE A 20 -0.36 -3.03 -1.52
C ILE A 20 0.72 -3.94 -0.93
N ILE A 21 1.74 -4.25 -1.72
CA ILE A 21 2.99 -4.87 -1.26
C ILE A 21 4.04 -3.77 -1.10
N ILE A 22 4.68 -3.73 0.05
CA ILE A 22 5.75 -2.81 0.35
C ILE A 22 7.02 -3.63 0.58
N ASN A 23 8.01 -3.45 -0.28
CA ASN A 23 9.34 -4.01 -0.06
C ASN A 23 10.14 -3.00 0.78
N ILE A 24 10.46 -3.41 2.01
CA ILE A 24 11.04 -2.52 3.01
C ILE A 24 12.48 -2.17 2.65
N LYS A 25 13.22 -3.10 2.03
CA LYS A 25 14.63 -2.94 1.69
C LYS A 25 14.84 -1.88 0.61
N ASN A 26 14.09 -1.97 -0.50
CA ASN A 26 14.23 -1.04 -1.63
C ASN A 26 13.22 0.13 -1.57
N ARG A 27 12.39 0.18 -0.53
CA ARG A 27 11.31 1.17 -0.34
C ARG A 27 10.30 1.22 -1.50
N LYS A 28 10.20 0.15 -2.28
CA LYS A 28 9.28 0.03 -3.41
C LYS A 28 7.88 -0.32 -2.91
N VAL A 29 6.88 0.34 -3.50
CA VAL A 29 5.47 0.12 -3.19
C VAL A 29 4.78 -0.31 -4.46
N ASN A 30 4.17 -1.49 -4.44
CA ASN A 30 3.44 -2.06 -5.57
C ASN A 30 1.97 -2.23 -5.19
N VAL A 31 1.08 -1.62 -5.97
CA VAL A 31 -0.36 -1.83 -5.81
C VAL A 31 -0.74 -3.11 -6.55
N ILE A 32 -1.34 -4.07 -5.83
CA ILE A 32 -1.82 -5.33 -6.40
C ILE A 32 -3.25 -5.18 -6.91
N GLU A 33 -4.09 -4.53 -6.10
CA GLU A 33 -5.53 -4.48 -6.30
C GLU A 33 -6.08 -3.17 -5.75
N CYS A 34 -7.03 -2.55 -6.46
CA CYS A 34 -7.72 -1.34 -6.03
C CYS A 34 -9.16 -1.41 -6.51
N ASN A 35 -10.13 -1.26 -5.59
CA ASN A 35 -11.55 -1.39 -5.90
C ASN A 35 -12.22 -0.09 -6.39
N LEU A 36 -11.50 1.04 -6.46
CA LEU A 36 -12.06 2.33 -6.89
C LEU A 36 -12.56 2.28 -8.34
N MET A 37 -11.99 1.40 -9.16
CA MET A 37 -12.40 1.20 -10.54
C MET A 37 -12.28 -0.29 -10.86
N ASN A 38 -13.31 -0.88 -11.45
CA ASN A 38 -13.32 -2.25 -12.00
C ASN A 38 -12.26 -2.50 -13.12
N SER A 39 -11.15 -1.76 -13.17
CA SER A 39 -10.03 -2.03 -14.06
C SER A 39 -8.80 -1.15 -13.73
N ARG A 40 -7.66 -1.82 -13.53
CA ARG A 40 -6.33 -1.33 -13.93
C ARG A 40 -5.77 -0.10 -13.21
N CYS A 41 -5.75 -0.09 -11.88
CA CYS A 41 -4.80 0.75 -11.12
C CYS A 41 -3.34 0.21 -11.16
N PHE A 42 -2.86 -0.25 -12.32
CA PHE A 42 -1.44 -0.57 -12.51
C PHE A 42 -0.54 0.67 -12.40
N SER A 43 -1.13 1.87 -12.40
CA SER A 43 -0.45 3.15 -12.34
C SER A 43 -1.02 4.06 -11.24
N CYS A 44 -1.24 3.52 -10.03
CA CYS A 44 -1.46 4.39 -8.88
C CYS A 44 -0.29 5.38 -8.79
N VAL A 45 -0.60 6.65 -9.04
CA VAL A 45 0.35 7.75 -8.97
C VAL A 45 1.01 7.82 -7.59
N PRO A 46 2.28 8.29 -7.48
CA PRO A 46 2.99 8.34 -6.20
C PRO A 46 2.28 9.12 -5.08
N PHE A 47 1.34 9.99 -5.45
CA PHE A 47 0.51 10.83 -4.57
C PHE A 47 -0.89 10.26 -4.30
N CYS A 48 -1.19 9.04 -4.76
CA CYS A 48 -2.44 8.35 -4.41
C CYS A 48 -2.53 8.20 -2.89
N GLU A 49 -3.69 8.55 -2.30
CA GLU A 49 -3.89 8.55 -0.85
C GLU A 49 -3.58 7.18 -0.23
N ALA A 50 -3.95 6.09 -0.90
CA ALA A 50 -3.66 4.72 -0.44
C ALA A 50 -2.15 4.41 -0.43
N VAL A 51 -1.43 4.81 -1.49
CA VAL A 51 0.04 4.65 -1.59
C VAL A 51 0.75 5.49 -0.54
N VAL A 52 0.30 6.72 -0.33
CA VAL A 52 0.86 7.62 0.67
C VAL A 52 0.64 7.07 2.08
N ALA A 53 -0.58 6.60 2.40
CA ALA A 53 -0.88 6.00 3.70
C ALA A 53 -0.08 4.70 3.95
N ALA A 54 0.11 3.86 2.92
CA ALA A 54 0.98 2.70 2.99
C ALA A 54 2.44 3.07 3.31
N LYS A 55 2.99 4.10 2.66
CA LYS A 55 4.34 4.61 2.94
C LYS A 55 4.45 5.20 4.34
N ASP A 56 3.45 5.98 4.75
CA ASP A 56 3.41 6.59 6.08
C ASP A 56 3.43 5.51 7.17
N PHE A 57 2.67 4.42 6.97
CA PHE A 57 2.65 3.23 7.82
C PHE A 57 4.00 2.50 7.85
N ALA A 58 4.51 2.09 6.69
CA ALA A 58 5.71 1.24 6.61
C ALA A 58 7.01 1.95 7.01
N PHE A 59 7.12 3.24 6.70
CA PHE A 59 8.33 4.03 6.96
C PHE A 59 8.20 4.96 8.17
N LYS A 60 7.09 4.88 8.92
CA LYS A 60 6.82 5.68 10.13
C LYS A 60 7.07 7.19 9.95
N ARG A 61 6.82 7.73 8.75
CA ARG A 61 7.03 9.17 8.45
C ARG A 61 6.06 10.06 9.22
N ARG A 62 4.81 9.60 9.33
CA ARG A 62 3.71 10.27 10.05
C ARG A 62 2.58 9.26 10.29
N LYS A 63 1.58 9.63 11.09
CA LYS A 63 0.37 8.83 11.27
C LYS A 63 -0.39 8.75 9.93
N PRO A 64 -0.74 7.55 9.43
CA PRO A 64 -1.55 7.40 8.22
C PRO A 64 -2.89 8.12 8.35
N LYS A 65 -3.32 8.82 7.29
CA LYS A 65 -4.66 9.43 7.21
C LYS A 65 -5.75 8.46 6.77
N ALA A 66 -5.38 7.20 6.55
CA ALA A 66 -6.24 6.13 6.12
C ALA A 66 -6.08 4.93 7.04
N GLU A 67 -7.07 4.06 7.06
CA GLU A 67 -6.98 2.80 7.79
C GLU A 67 -6.01 1.87 7.06
N VAL A 68 -5.02 1.33 7.78
CA VAL A 68 -4.03 0.38 7.24
C VAL A 68 -4.12 -0.91 8.03
N ILE A 69 -4.46 -1.99 7.35
CA ILE A 69 -4.60 -3.33 7.91
C ILE A 69 -3.44 -4.17 7.37
N VAL A 70 -2.64 -4.75 8.25
CA VAL A 70 -1.55 -5.65 7.86
C VAL A 70 -2.14 -7.02 7.52
N GLU A 71 -1.90 -7.49 6.31
CA GLU A 71 -2.25 -8.86 5.90
C GLU A 71 -1.08 -9.76 6.30
N ASN A 72 -1.14 -10.33 7.50
CA ASN A 72 -0.21 -11.39 7.90
C ASN A 72 -0.48 -12.64 7.04
N ARG A 73 0.59 -13.27 6.56
CA ARG A 73 0.56 -14.65 6.08
C ARG A 73 0.60 -15.61 7.27
#